data_AF-A0A9D4CG06-F1
#
_entry.id   AF-A0A9D4CG06-F1
#
_cell.length_a   1.000
_cell.length_b   1.000
_cell.length_c   1.000
_cell.angle_alpha   90.00
_cell.angle_beta   90.00
_cell.angle_gamma   90.00
#
_symmetry.space_group_name_H-M   'P 1'
#
loop_
_entity.id
_entity.type
_entity.pdbx_description
1 polymer ?
#
loop_
_entity_poly.entity_id
_entity_poly.type
_entity_poly.pdbx_seq_one_letter_code
_entity_poly.pdbx_strand_id
1 'polypeptide(L)'
;MANHIKLVHKSVRLGATKTSADDSEKQQRKLTDYAKPTMSRQKWIVCTEKLALMCAQDLRPISIVNGEGFIDFCRELNPSYDVPGPSTVSTYFTKMYESEKASC
;
A
#
# COMPACT_ATOMS: atom_id res chain seq x y z
N MET A 1 -13.84 -29.36 19.36
CA MET A 1 -12.36 -29.32 19.33
C MET A 1 -11.88 -28.71 20.64
N ALA A 2 -11.34 -29.52 21.55
CA ALA A 2 -10.92 -29.08 22.88
C ALA A 2 -9.55 -28.39 22.80
N ASN A 3 -9.37 -27.28 23.51
CA ASN A 3 -8.12 -26.52 23.56
C ASN A 3 -7.00 -27.37 24.22
N HIS A 4 -6.05 -27.83 23.40
CA HIS A 4 -4.83 -28.58 23.77
C HIS A 4 -4.11 -27.98 25.01
N ILE A 5 -4.11 -26.65 25.13
CA ILE A 5 -3.45 -25.93 26.22
C ILE A 5 -4.03 -26.30 27.59
N LYS A 6 -5.35 -26.42 27.71
CA LYS A 6 -6.02 -26.77 28.98
C LYS A 6 -5.81 -28.23 29.39
N LEU A 7 -5.54 -29.10 28.41
CA LEU A 7 -5.40 -30.54 28.60
C LEU A 7 -3.98 -30.93 28.98
N VAL A 8 -2.97 -30.31 28.35
CA VAL A 8 -1.56 -30.68 28.54
C VAL A 8 -0.88 -29.85 29.63
N HIS A 9 -1.28 -28.57 29.81
CA HIS A 9 -0.63 -27.66 30.74
C HIS A 9 -1.53 -27.35 31.94
N LYS A 10 -1.75 -28.37 32.78
CA LYS A 10 -2.67 -28.34 33.94
C LYS A 10 -2.30 -27.33 35.04
N SER A 11 -1.07 -26.81 35.04
CA SER A 11 -0.54 -25.88 36.05
C SER A 11 -0.61 -24.40 35.67
N VAL A 12 -1.07 -24.05 34.46
CA VAL A 12 -1.18 -22.64 34.04
C VAL A 12 -2.39 -22.01 34.73
N ARG A 13 -2.16 -21.40 35.89
CA ARG A 13 -3.15 -20.53 36.55
C ARG A 13 -3.17 -19.18 35.82
N LEU A 14 -4.24 -18.91 35.08
CA LEU A 14 -4.58 -17.55 34.64
C LEU A 14 -5.05 -16.75 35.86
N GLY A 15 -4.12 -16.38 36.73
CA GLY A 15 -4.36 -15.52 37.88
C GLY A 15 -4.28 -14.06 37.48
N ALA A 16 -5.34 -13.29 37.75
CA ALA A 16 -5.26 -11.83 37.76
C ALA A 16 -4.46 -11.38 39.00
N THR A 17 -3.14 -11.33 38.88
CA THR A 17 -2.26 -10.77 39.91
C THR A 17 -1.98 -9.31 39.59
N LYS A 18 -2.60 -8.41 40.36
CA LYS A 18 -2.21 -7.00 40.43
C LYS A 18 -0.90 -6.91 41.21
N THR A 19 0.20 -6.71 40.51
CA THR A 19 1.48 -6.31 41.08
C THR A 19 2.08 -5.25 40.19
N SER A 20 2.18 -4.04 40.75
CA SER A 20 2.89 -2.91 40.17
C SER A 20 4.37 -3.25 40.10
N ALA A 21 4.87 -3.46 38.89
CA ALA A 21 6.28 -3.43 38.55
C ALA A 21 6.38 -2.81 37.15
N ASP A 22 7.36 -1.94 36.99
CA ASP A 22 7.77 -1.28 35.75
C ASP A 22 8.32 -2.34 34.77
N ASP A 23 7.41 -3.17 34.23
CA ASP A 23 7.68 -4.09 33.15
C ASP A 23 7.19 -3.41 31.87
N SER A 24 8.13 -3.00 31.03
CA SER A 24 7.85 -2.71 29.62
C SER A 24 7.31 -3.98 28.98
N GLU A 25 6.00 -4.21 29.08
CA GLU A 25 5.30 -5.32 28.44
C GLU A 25 5.66 -5.29 26.96
N LYS A 26 6.47 -6.26 26.52
CA LYS A 26 6.72 -6.51 25.11
C LYS A 26 5.43 -7.05 24.51
N GLN A 27 4.49 -6.14 24.21
CA GLN A 27 3.28 -6.47 23.49
C GLN A 27 3.69 -7.11 22.16
N GLN A 28 3.23 -8.35 21.96
CA GLN A 28 3.46 -9.06 20.71
C GLN A 28 2.90 -8.22 19.56
N ARG A 29 3.76 -7.87 18.60
CA ARG A 29 3.36 -7.16 17.38
C ARG A 29 2.28 -7.95 16.65
N LYS A 30 1.25 -7.26 16.19
CA LYS A 30 0.22 -7.85 15.35
C LYS A 30 0.80 -8.07 13.95
N LEU A 31 0.29 -9.07 13.23
CA LEU A 31 0.70 -9.28 11.83
C LEU A 31 0.44 -8.03 10.96
N THR A 32 -0.59 -7.26 11.32
CA THR A 32 -0.93 -5.97 10.70
C THR A 32 0.17 -4.92 10.82
N ASP A 33 1.05 -5.03 11.81
CA ASP A 33 2.16 -4.09 12.01
C ASP A 33 3.24 -4.24 10.91
N TYR A 34 3.17 -5.32 10.13
CA TYR A 34 4.02 -5.58 8.97
C TYR A 34 3.30 -5.35 7.63
N ALA A 35 2.03 -4.94 7.65
CA ALA A 35 1.30 -4.65 6.43
C ALA A 35 1.93 -3.43 5.74
N LYS A 36 2.16 -3.51 4.42
CA LYS A 36 2.57 -2.35 3.65
C LYS A 36 1.51 -1.25 3.80
N PRO A 37 1.91 0.01 4.00
CA PRO A 37 0.96 1.11 4.01
C PRO A 37 0.29 1.16 2.63
N THR A 38 -1.04 1.18 2.62
CA THR A 38 -1.83 1.20 1.39
C THR A 38 -2.42 2.58 1.19
N MET A 39 -2.28 3.10 -0.02
CA MET A 39 -2.94 4.34 -0.42
C MET A 39 -4.43 4.10 -0.64
N SER A 40 -5.27 5.09 -0.30
CA SER A 40 -6.69 5.03 -0.63
C SER A 40 -6.89 4.99 -2.14
N ARG A 41 -7.90 4.25 -2.61
CA ARG A 41 -8.18 4.11 -4.05
C ARG A 41 -8.37 5.46 -4.76
N GLN A 42 -9.05 6.40 -4.12
CA GLN A 42 -9.25 7.73 -4.70
C GLN A 42 -7.93 8.48 -4.89
N LYS A 43 -7.02 8.42 -3.91
CA LYS A 43 -5.71 9.06 -4.01
C LYS A 43 -4.86 8.42 -5.10
N TRP A 44 -4.94 7.09 -5.24
CA TRP A 44 -4.24 6.35 -6.29
C TRP A 44 -4.70 6.75 -7.69
N ILE A 45 -6.02 6.94 -7.89
CA ILE A 45 -6.57 7.42 -9.16
C ILE A 45 -5.98 8.80 -9.50
N VAL A 46 -5.99 9.74 -8.54
CA VAL A 46 -5.43 11.09 -8.75
C VAL A 46 -3.94 11.04 -9.09
N CYS A 47 -3.15 10.22 -8.40
CA CYS A 47 -1.73 10.04 -8.71
C CYS A 47 -1.53 9.46 -10.11
N THR A 48 -2.35 8.48 -10.50
CA THR A 48 -2.30 7.82 -11.81
C THR A 48 -2.70 8.77 -12.94
N GLU A 49 -3.69 9.64 -12.73
CA GLU A 49 -4.04 10.71 -13.66
C GLU A 49 -2.87 11.67 -13.83
N LYS A 50 -2.23 12.12 -12.74
CA LYS A 50 -1.06 12.99 -12.84
C LYS A 50 0.13 12.33 -13.54
N LEU A 51 0.32 11.02 -13.35
CA LEU A 51 1.32 10.24 -14.08
C LEU A 51 1.02 10.20 -15.58
N ALA A 52 -0.22 9.89 -15.97
CA ALA A 52 -0.62 9.87 -17.37
C ALA A 52 -0.48 11.26 -18.03
N LEU A 53 -0.85 12.32 -17.31
CA LEU A 53 -0.70 13.69 -17.76
C LEU A 53 0.77 14.07 -17.95
N MET A 54 1.66 13.69 -17.02
CA MET A 54 3.11 13.89 -17.18
C MET A 54 3.62 13.18 -18.44
N CYS A 55 3.21 11.93 -18.67
CA CYS A 55 3.59 11.23 -19.90
C CYS A 55 3.16 11.96 -21.17
N ALA A 56 1.96 12.55 -21.16
CA ALA A 56 1.45 13.33 -22.29
C ALA A 56 2.19 14.66 -22.49
N GLN A 57 2.38 15.42 -21.41
CA GLN A 57 2.99 16.76 -21.46
C GLN A 57 4.49 16.70 -21.77
N ASP A 58 5.20 15.75 -21.14
CA ASP A 58 6.65 15.61 -21.27
C ASP A 58 7.06 14.66 -22.39
N LEU A 59 6.09 14.20 -23.20
CA LEU A 59 6.27 13.24 -24.29
C LEU A 59 7.06 11.99 -23.85
N ARG A 60 6.79 11.52 -22.63
CA ARG A 60 7.46 10.32 -22.09
C ARG A 60 6.79 9.05 -22.60
N PRO A 61 7.55 7.99 -22.86
CA PRO A 61 6.96 6.72 -23.22
C PRO A 61 6.17 6.14 -22.05
N ILE A 62 5.00 5.56 -22.33
CA ILE A 62 4.16 4.89 -21.32
C ILE A 62 4.94 3.77 -20.59
N SER A 63 5.90 3.14 -21.26
CA SER A 63 6.76 2.10 -20.69
C SER A 63 7.66 2.55 -19.54
N ILE A 64 7.76 3.87 -19.27
CA ILE A 64 8.52 4.40 -18.11
C ILE A 64 8.07 3.75 -16.79
N VAL A 65 6.79 3.38 -16.67
CA VAL A 65 6.22 2.74 -15.48
C VAL A 65 6.75 1.34 -15.19
N ASN A 66 7.40 0.70 -16.17
CA ASN A 66 8.07 -0.58 -15.99
C ASN A 66 9.55 -0.42 -15.61
N GLY A 67 10.09 0.80 -15.66
CA GLY A 67 11.49 1.05 -15.35
C GLY A 67 11.75 0.93 -13.86
N GLU A 68 12.66 0.03 -13.46
CA GLU A 68 12.99 -0.21 -12.05
C GLU A 68 13.39 1.09 -11.33
N GLY A 69 14.24 1.93 -11.95
CA GLY A 69 14.63 3.21 -11.37
C GLY A 69 13.46 4.19 -11.18
N PHE A 70 12.46 4.17 -12.06
CA PHE A 70 11.25 4.99 -11.89
C PHE A 70 10.38 4.45 -10.76
N ILE A 71 10.18 3.13 -10.70
CA ILE A 71 9.44 2.48 -9.63
C ILE A 71 10.08 2.74 -8.27
N ASP A 72 11.40 2.61 -8.17
CA ASP A 72 12.13 2.86 -6.92
C ASP A 72 12.08 4.33 -6.51
N PHE A 73 12.19 5.26 -7.47
CA PHE A 73 11.98 6.68 -7.22
C PHE A 73 10.58 6.98 -6.66
N CYS A 74 9.53 6.42 -7.28
CA CYS A 74 8.16 6.58 -6.80
C CYS A 74 7.96 5.97 -5.41
N ARG A 75 8.59 4.81 -5.14
CA ARG A 75 8.52 4.13 -3.84
C ARG A 75 9.21 4.92 -2.74
N GLU A 76 10.34 5.55 -3.03
CA GLU A 76 11.05 6.42 -2.08
C GLU A 76 10.23 7.68 -1.77
N LEU A 77 9.64 8.30 -2.80
CA LEU A 77 8.77 9.46 -2.61
C LEU A 77 7.49 9.13 -1.83
N ASN A 78 6.87 7.99 -2.13
CA ASN A 78 5.67 7.54 -1.45
C ASN A 78 5.61 6.00 -1.42
N PRO A 79 5.97 5.39 -0.27
CA PRO A 79 5.98 3.94 -0.13
C PRO A 79 4.61 3.26 -0.30
N SER A 80 3.53 4.04 -0.23
CA SER A 80 2.15 3.54 -0.35
C SER A 80 1.60 3.61 -1.78
N TYR A 81 2.32 4.26 -2.70
CA TYR A 81 1.91 4.37 -4.10
C TYR A 81 2.38 3.14 -4.88
N ASP A 82 1.42 2.39 -5.41
CA ASP A 82 1.69 1.29 -6.32
C ASP A 82 1.63 1.80 -7.76
N VAL A 83 2.76 1.72 -8.48
CA VAL A 83 2.86 2.27 -9.83
C VAL A 83 1.98 1.44 -10.78
N PRO A 84 1.06 2.06 -11.54
CA PRO A 84 0.17 1.36 -12.45
C PRO A 84 0.93 0.73 -13.62
N GLY A 85 0.39 -0.35 -14.18
CA GLY A 85 0.91 -0.95 -15.39
C GLY A 85 0.69 -0.06 -16.64
N PRO A 86 1.40 -0.34 -17.75
CA PRO A 86 1.32 0.46 -18.98
C PRO A 86 -0.09 0.53 -19.58
N SER A 87 -0.84 -0.56 -19.52
CA SER A 87 -2.21 -0.64 -20.03
C SER A 87 -3.16 0.30 -19.28
N THR A 88 -2.98 0.40 -17.96
CA THR A 88 -3.71 1.33 -17.12
C THR A 88 -3.40 2.77 -17.53
N VAL A 89 -2.12 3.13 -17.61
CA VAL A 89 -1.71 4.50 -18.01
C VAL A 89 -2.23 4.83 -19.42
N SER A 90 -2.14 3.90 -20.37
CA SER A 90 -2.71 4.05 -21.71
C SER A 90 -4.22 4.32 -21.68
N THR A 91 -4.96 3.65 -20.79
CA THR A 91 -6.42 3.89 -20.64
C THR A 91 -6.70 5.32 -20.16
N TYR A 92 -5.92 5.83 -19.20
CA TYR A 92 -6.05 7.22 -18.74
C TYR A 92 -5.67 8.22 -19.84
N PHE A 93 -4.62 7.92 -20.61
CA PHE A 93 -4.19 8.74 -21.73
C PHE A 93 -5.30 8.87 -22.78
N THR A 94 -5.92 7.76 -23.19
CA THR A 94 -7.05 7.79 -24.14
C THR A 94 -8.22 8.61 -23.58
N LYS A 95 -8.55 8.48 -22.29
CA LYS A 95 -9.60 9.29 -21.67
C LYS A 95 -9.30 10.78 -21.72
N MET A 96 -8.05 11.17 -21.46
CA MET A 96 -7.62 12.56 -21.55
C MET A 96 -7.76 13.08 -22.98
N TYR A 97 -7.27 12.33 -23.97
CA TYR A 97 -7.40 12.70 -25.37
C TYR A 97 -8.86 12.92 -25.80
N GLU A 98 -9.76 11.98 -25.49
CA GLU A 98 -11.18 12.11 -25.85
C GLU A 98 -11.83 13.31 -25.15
N SER A 99 -11.43 13.62 -23.91
CA SER A 99 -11.93 14.79 -23.18
C SER A 99 -11.47 16.13 -23.78
N GLU A 100 -10.22 16.20 -24.21
CA GLU A 100 -9.66 17.40 -24.87
C GLU A 100 -10.24 17.57 -26.27
N LYS A 101 -10.34 16.48 -27.03
CA LYS A 101 -10.96 16.46 -28.37
C LYS A 101 -12.41 16.92 -28.33
N ALA A 102 -13.19 16.53 -27.31
CA ALA A 102 -14.57 16.97 -27.14
C ALA A 102 -14.68 18.45 -26.70
N SER A 103 -13.57 19.06 -26.26
CA SER A 103 -13.51 20.47 -25.83
C SER A 103 -13.10 21.42 -26.98
N CYS A 104 -12.69 20.90 -28.13
CA CYS A 104 -12.43 21.63 -29.37
C CYS A 104 -13.63 21.60 -30.31
#